data_AF-A0A6A4GYP2-F1
#
_entry.id   AF-A0A6A4GYP2-F1
#
_cell.length_a   1.000
_cell.length_b   1.000
_cell.length_c   1.000
_cell.angle_alpha   90.00
_cell.angle_beta   90.00
_cell.angle_gamma   90.00
#
_symmetry.space_group_name_H-M   'P 1'
#
loop_
_entity.id
_entity.type
_entity.pdbx_description
1 polymer ?
#
loop_
_entity_poly.entity_id
_entity_poly.type
_entity_poly.pdbx_seq_one_letter_code
_entity_poly.pdbx_strand_id
1 'polypeptide(L)'
;EAQSTLSASVTNSTRVRKHNYVQKFLDWAGRERLTPNNVLPANETILCNYAATFAGHTAGGTARAHISAIKGWTLHKSQPWLGGTHLESILNGVERRAPPSSFRAPRSPVKESYLVFLHTDLNLDGTNGKEHAIAAATDLMFF
;
A
#
# COMPACT_ATOMS: atom_id res chain seq x y z
N GLU A 1 28.24 1.02 -1.49
CA GLU A 1 27.50 2.23 -1.07
C GLU A 1 26.07 2.28 -1.59
N ALA A 2 25.80 2.22 -2.90
CA ALA A 2 24.46 2.38 -3.47
C ALA A 2 23.35 1.47 -2.88
N GLN A 3 23.63 0.19 -2.58
CA GLN A 3 22.67 -0.71 -1.93
C GLN A 3 22.36 -0.33 -0.47
N SER A 4 23.35 0.20 0.26
CA SER A 4 23.17 0.70 1.63
C SER A 4 22.26 1.93 1.62
N THR A 5 22.50 2.87 0.70
CA THR A 5 21.67 4.05 0.49
C THR A 5 20.25 3.69 0.09
N LEU A 6 20.07 2.70 -0.81
CA LEU A 6 18.76 2.18 -1.20
C LEU A 6 18.04 1.56 0.00
N SER A 7 18.75 0.83 0.86
CA SER A 7 18.16 0.22 2.06
C SER A 7 17.70 1.25 3.10
N ALA A 8 18.37 2.40 3.18
CA ALA A 8 18.00 3.53 4.04
C ALA A 8 16.85 4.38 3.48
N SER A 9 16.51 4.24 2.19
CA SER A 9 15.43 5.01 1.54
C SER A 9 14.02 4.63 2.01
N VAL A 10 13.87 3.52 2.74
CA VAL A 10 12.58 3.03 3.22
C VAL A 10 12.63 2.70 4.71
N THR A 11 11.52 2.92 5.41
CA THR A 11 11.40 2.53 6.82
C THR A 11 11.52 1.01 6.99
N ASN A 12 11.99 0.57 8.16
CA ASN A 12 12.11 -0.87 8.45
C ASN A 12 10.77 -1.61 8.32
N SER A 13 9.67 -0.98 8.75
CA SER A 13 8.31 -1.55 8.61
C SER A 13 7.92 -1.76 7.14
N THR A 14 8.25 -0.81 6.27
CA THR A 14 8.02 -0.93 4.82
C THR A 14 8.87 -2.04 4.21
N ARG A 15 10.13 -2.18 4.64
CA ARG A 15 11.03 -3.24 4.19
C ARG A 15 10.50 -4.62 4.55
N VAL A 16 10.10 -4.82 5.82
CA VAL A 16 9.50 -6.08 6.29
C VAL A 16 8.23 -6.40 5.50
N ARG A 17 7.37 -5.40 5.25
CA ARG A 17 6.15 -5.60 4.46
C ARG A 17 6.43 -6.03 3.03
N LYS A 18 7.39 -5.40 2.36
CA LYS A 18 7.83 -5.80 1.00
C LYS A 18 8.38 -7.23 1.01
N HIS A 19 9.19 -7.59 2.00
CA HIS A 19 9.71 -8.95 2.15
C HIS A 19 8.58 -9.97 2.29
N ASN A 20 7.58 -9.68 3.13
CA ASN A 20 6.40 -10.55 3.30
C ASN A 20 5.62 -10.73 1.99
N TYR A 21 5.52 -9.70 1.15
CA TYR A 21 4.86 -9.81 -0.16
C TYR A 21 5.65 -10.67 -1.15
N VAL A 22 6.98 -10.58 -1.14
CA VAL A 22 7.84 -11.46 -1.93
C VAL A 22 7.70 -12.89 -1.44
N GLN A 23 7.68 -13.13 -0.13
CA GLN A 23 7.51 -14.47 0.41
C GLN A 23 6.18 -15.11 -0.03
N LYS A 24 5.07 -14.36 0.02
CA LYS A 24 3.78 -14.84 -0.48
C LYS A 24 3.80 -15.21 -1.97
N PHE A 25 4.59 -14.49 -2.77
CA PHE A 25 4.79 -14.84 -4.18
C PHE A 25 5.58 -16.13 -4.33
N LEU A 26 6.64 -16.33 -3.55
CA LEU A 26 7.41 -17.57 -3.55
C LEU A 26 6.58 -18.77 -3.09
N ASP A 27 5.75 -18.60 -2.05
CA ASP A 27 4.84 -19.64 -1.57
C ASP A 27 3.79 -20.01 -2.63
N TRP A 28 3.27 -19.00 -3.36
CA TRP A 28 2.39 -19.25 -4.50
C TRP A 28 3.12 -19.98 -5.63
N ALA A 29 4.32 -19.51 -6.01
CA ALA A 29 5.12 -20.13 -7.06
C ALA A 29 5.47 -21.60 -6.74
N GLY A 30 5.73 -21.92 -5.47
CA GLY A 30 5.93 -23.29 -5.00
C GLY A 30 4.69 -24.17 -5.17
N ARG A 31 3.49 -23.63 -4.87
CA ARG A 31 2.21 -24.34 -5.10
C ARG A 31 1.93 -24.58 -6.58
N GLU A 32 2.25 -23.60 -7.43
CA GLU A 32 2.16 -23.71 -8.90
C GLU A 32 3.30 -24.54 -9.52
N ARG A 33 4.23 -25.06 -8.70
CA ARG A 33 5.39 -25.87 -9.12
C ARG A 33 6.27 -25.17 -10.17
N LEU A 34 6.42 -23.84 -10.05
CA LEU A 34 7.28 -23.06 -10.94
C LEU A 34 8.75 -23.38 -10.71
N THR A 35 9.53 -23.47 -11.79
CA THR A 35 10.98 -23.63 -11.69
C THR A 35 11.65 -22.33 -11.23
N PRO A 36 12.84 -22.36 -10.61
CA PRO A 36 13.55 -21.14 -10.21
C PRO A 36 13.72 -20.12 -11.34
N ASN A 37 13.94 -20.58 -12.58
CA ASN A 37 14.09 -19.75 -13.77
C ASN A 37 12.78 -19.06 -14.19
N ASN A 38 11.63 -19.59 -13.75
CA ASN A 38 10.32 -18.97 -13.95
C ASN A 38 9.97 -17.96 -12.85
N VAL A 39 10.63 -18.03 -11.69
CA VAL A 39 10.37 -17.15 -10.55
C VAL A 39 11.21 -15.87 -10.62
N LEU A 40 12.44 -15.97 -11.13
CA LEU A 40 13.37 -14.86 -11.17
C LEU A 40 14.28 -14.92 -12.43
N PRO A 41 14.06 -14.05 -13.43
CA PRO A 41 12.95 -13.10 -13.54
C PRO A 41 11.63 -13.80 -13.92
N ALA A 42 10.55 -13.46 -13.23
CA ALA A 42 9.22 -13.88 -13.64
C ALA A 42 8.81 -13.18 -14.94
N ASN A 43 8.39 -13.97 -15.94
CA ASN A 43 7.84 -13.42 -17.18
C ASN A 43 6.46 -12.79 -16.94
N GLU A 44 5.98 -12.03 -17.92
CA GLU A 44 4.70 -11.32 -17.78
C GLU A 44 3.53 -12.26 -17.50
N THR A 45 3.48 -13.43 -18.14
CA THR A 45 2.41 -14.42 -17.92
C THR A 45 2.34 -14.88 -16.46
N ILE A 46 3.48 -15.14 -15.83
CA ILE A 46 3.54 -15.56 -14.42
C ILE A 46 3.11 -14.43 -13.51
N LEU A 47 3.54 -13.20 -13.79
CA LEU A 47 3.12 -12.01 -13.06
C LEU A 47 1.60 -11.79 -13.17
N CYS A 48 1.03 -11.97 -14.37
CA CYS A 48 -0.41 -11.91 -14.62
C CYS A 48 -1.17 -12.99 -13.86
N ASN A 49 -0.68 -14.24 -13.88
CA ASN A 49 -1.29 -15.35 -13.15
C ASN A 49 -1.31 -15.08 -11.65
N TYR A 50 -0.20 -14.60 -11.09
CA TYR A 50 -0.16 -14.21 -9.69
C TYR A 50 -1.10 -13.05 -9.38
N ALA A 51 -1.12 -12.01 -10.22
CA ALA A 51 -2.03 -10.87 -10.07
C ALA A 51 -3.50 -11.29 -10.12
N ALA A 52 -3.85 -12.27 -10.95
CA ALA A 52 -5.20 -12.78 -11.08
C ALA A 52 -5.71 -13.47 -9.79
N THR A 53 -4.83 -14.02 -8.95
CA THR A 53 -5.21 -14.64 -7.66
C THR A 53 -5.90 -13.66 -6.69
N PHE A 54 -5.72 -12.36 -6.89
CA PHE A 54 -6.29 -11.31 -6.05
C PHE A 54 -7.71 -10.91 -6.47
N ALA A 55 -8.13 -11.25 -7.69
CA ALA A 55 -9.41 -10.82 -8.26
C ALA A 55 -10.60 -11.35 -7.43
N GLY A 56 -11.53 -10.47 -7.05
CA GLY A 56 -12.70 -10.87 -6.24
C GLY A 56 -12.44 -11.05 -4.75
N HIS A 57 -11.19 -11.01 -4.30
CA HIS A 57 -10.83 -11.31 -2.91
C HIS A 57 -10.18 -10.14 -2.17
N THR A 58 -9.49 -9.25 -2.87
CA THR A 58 -8.70 -8.17 -2.25
C THR A 58 -8.84 -6.86 -2.99
N ALA A 59 -8.48 -5.76 -2.32
CA ALA A 59 -8.44 -4.44 -2.95
C ALA A 59 -7.32 -4.38 -4.00
N GLY A 60 -7.58 -3.69 -5.13
CA GLY A 60 -6.59 -3.54 -6.20
C GLY A 60 -5.26 -2.93 -5.74
N GLY A 61 -5.31 -2.00 -4.78
CA GLY A 61 -4.11 -1.43 -4.14
C GLY A 61 -3.21 -2.48 -3.47
N THR A 62 -3.80 -3.56 -2.91
CA THR A 62 -3.04 -4.67 -2.32
C THR A 62 -2.31 -5.47 -3.38
N ALA A 63 -2.99 -5.83 -4.48
CA ALA A 63 -2.37 -6.53 -5.60
C ALA A 63 -1.20 -5.74 -6.20
N ARG A 64 -1.38 -4.43 -6.42
CA ARG A 64 -0.31 -3.54 -6.90
C ARG A 64 0.87 -3.46 -5.93
N ALA A 65 0.62 -3.46 -4.63
CA ALA A 65 1.68 -3.47 -3.61
C ALA A 65 2.51 -4.77 -3.65
N HIS A 66 1.86 -5.92 -3.91
CA HIS A 66 2.55 -7.19 -4.11
C HIS A 66 3.44 -7.15 -5.37
N ILE A 67 2.89 -6.74 -6.53
CA ILE A 67 3.64 -6.63 -7.78
C ILE A 67 4.81 -5.65 -7.65
N SER A 68 4.62 -4.52 -6.96
CA SER A 68 5.68 -3.55 -6.67
C SER A 68 6.82 -4.15 -5.83
N ALA A 69 6.50 -4.97 -4.84
CA ALA A 69 7.50 -5.66 -4.03
C ALA A 69 8.30 -6.68 -4.87
N ILE A 70 7.64 -7.45 -5.73
CA ILE A 70 8.30 -8.37 -6.66
C ILE A 70 9.21 -7.60 -7.62
N LYS A 71 8.74 -6.50 -8.23
CA LYS A 71 9.57 -5.64 -9.08
C LYS A 71 10.82 -5.15 -8.37
N GLY A 72 10.68 -4.64 -7.15
CA GLY A 72 11.81 -4.19 -6.34
C GLY A 72 12.79 -5.32 -6.02
N TRP A 73 12.29 -6.51 -5.72
CA TRP A 73 13.11 -7.70 -5.46
C TRP A 73 13.87 -8.18 -6.71
N THR A 74 13.20 -8.24 -7.87
CA THR A 74 13.81 -8.61 -9.16
C THR A 74 14.95 -7.65 -9.52
N LEU A 75 14.71 -6.34 -9.41
CA LEU A 75 15.72 -5.31 -9.67
C LEU A 75 16.88 -5.38 -8.66
N HIS A 76 16.59 -5.62 -7.39
CA HIS A 76 17.63 -5.79 -6.36
C HIS A 76 18.53 -7.01 -6.63
N LYS A 77 18.01 -8.05 -7.28
CA LYS A 77 18.77 -9.23 -7.71
C LYS A 77 19.46 -9.04 -9.06
N SER A 78 19.47 -7.82 -9.61
CA SER A 78 20.05 -7.48 -10.91
C SER A 78 19.43 -8.26 -12.07
N GLN A 79 18.15 -8.58 -11.96
CA GLN A 79 17.39 -9.28 -13.00
C GLN A 79 16.47 -8.31 -13.75
N PRO A 80 16.18 -8.54 -15.03
CA PRO A 80 15.31 -7.68 -15.80
C PRO A 80 13.86 -7.76 -15.30
N TRP A 81 13.19 -6.62 -15.26
CA TRP A 81 11.74 -6.58 -15.02
C TRP A 81 10.99 -6.87 -16.33
N LEU A 82 10.21 -7.96 -16.36
CA LEU A 82 9.50 -8.42 -17.55
C LEU A 82 7.98 -8.16 -17.50
N GLY A 83 7.50 -7.30 -16.60
CA GLY A 83 6.07 -6.92 -16.57
C GLY A 83 5.76 -5.74 -17.48
N GLY A 84 4.67 -5.81 -18.23
CA GLY A 84 4.25 -4.81 -19.23
C GLY A 84 2.76 -4.46 -19.18
N THR A 85 2.18 -4.18 -20.34
CA THR A 85 0.81 -3.65 -20.49
C THR A 85 -0.28 -4.68 -20.19
N HIS A 86 0.00 -5.98 -20.38
CA HIS A 86 -0.95 -7.03 -20.03
C HIS A 86 -1.09 -7.12 -18.51
N LEU A 87 0.03 -7.05 -17.78
CA LEU A 87 0.01 -7.03 -16.32
C LEU A 87 -0.79 -5.85 -15.78
N GLU A 88 -0.64 -4.66 -16.38
CA GLU A 88 -1.41 -3.47 -16.01
C GLU A 88 -2.91 -3.67 -16.26
N SER A 89 -3.28 -4.25 -17.41
CA SER A 89 -4.67 -4.56 -17.73
C SER A 89 -5.30 -5.54 -16.75
N ILE A 90 -4.56 -6.57 -16.33
CA ILE A 90 -4.98 -7.52 -15.29
C ILE A 90 -5.16 -6.81 -13.94
N LEU A 91 -4.22 -5.95 -13.53
CA LEU A 91 -4.34 -5.20 -12.28
C LEU A 91 -5.56 -4.26 -12.27
N ASN A 92 -5.89 -3.66 -13.40
CA ASN A 92 -7.11 -2.87 -13.57
C ASN A 92 -8.36 -3.74 -13.47
N GLY A 93 -8.33 -4.96 -14.02
CA GLY A 93 -9.38 -5.96 -13.84
C GLY A 93 -9.55 -6.39 -12.38
N VAL A 94 -8.45 -6.63 -11.66
CA VAL A 94 -8.45 -6.96 -10.22
C VAL A 94 -9.09 -5.84 -9.41
N GLU A 95 -8.75 -4.59 -9.69
CA GLU A 95 -9.34 -3.43 -9.02
C GLU A 95 -10.85 -3.32 -9.24
N ARG A 96 -11.31 -3.48 -10.49
CA ARG A 96 -12.76 -3.45 -10.79
C ARG A 96 -13.53 -4.60 -10.16
N ARG A 97 -12.86 -5.74 -9.94
CA ARG A 97 -13.44 -6.92 -9.26
C ARG A 97 -13.22 -6.91 -7.75
N ALA A 98 -12.64 -5.86 -7.18
CA ALA A 98 -12.42 -5.79 -5.74
C ALA A 98 -13.77 -5.83 -5.00
N PRO A 99 -13.95 -6.72 -4.01
CA PRO A 99 -15.22 -6.79 -3.29
C PRO A 99 -15.41 -5.52 -2.46
N PRO A 100 -16.64 -5.01 -2.29
CA PRO A 100 -16.91 -3.83 -1.46
C PRO A 100 -16.36 -3.96 -0.03
N SER A 101 -16.38 -5.19 0.52
CA SER A 101 -15.83 -5.52 1.85
C SER A 101 -14.32 -5.35 1.97
N SER A 102 -13.57 -5.28 0.86
CA SER A 102 -12.13 -5.02 0.88
C SER A 102 -11.78 -3.55 1.12
N PHE A 103 -12.75 -2.64 0.96
CA PHE A 103 -12.56 -1.22 1.22
C PHE A 103 -12.93 -0.91 2.66
N ARG A 104 -12.11 -0.07 3.30
CA ARG A 104 -12.44 0.47 4.61
C ARG A 104 -13.66 1.38 4.45
N ALA A 105 -14.63 1.26 5.34
CA ALA A 105 -15.72 2.23 5.41
C ALA A 105 -15.15 3.66 5.48
N PRO A 106 -15.74 4.63 4.76
CA PRO A 106 -15.35 6.01 4.87
C PRO A 106 -15.25 6.43 6.34
N ARG A 107 -14.22 7.20 6.70
CA ARG A 107 -14.15 7.76 8.05
C ARG A 107 -15.39 8.63 8.28
N SER A 108 -15.90 8.63 9.51
CA SER A 108 -16.99 9.56 9.85
C SER A 108 -16.54 10.98 9.47
N PRO A 109 -17.39 11.74 8.76
CA PRO A 109 -17.10 13.15 8.52
C PRO A 109 -16.91 13.86 9.86
N VAL A 110 -16.07 14.89 9.85
CA VAL A 110 -15.97 15.82 10.97
C VAL A 110 -17.29 16.58 11.03
N LYS A 111 -17.96 16.55 12.18
CA LYS A 111 -19.23 17.23 12.41
C LYS A 111 -18.97 18.53 13.15
N GLU A 112 -19.83 19.52 12.93
CA GLU A 112 -19.82 20.78 13.68
C GLU A 112 -19.86 20.54 15.20
N SER A 113 -20.59 19.52 15.67
CA SER A 113 -20.61 19.15 17.08
C SER A 113 -19.23 18.81 17.65
N TYR A 114 -18.32 18.27 16.83
CA TYR A 114 -16.94 18.02 17.26
C TYR A 114 -16.13 19.31 17.41
N LEU A 115 -16.42 20.34 16.60
CA LEU A 115 -15.83 21.67 16.73
C LEU A 115 -16.33 22.36 18.00
N VAL A 116 -17.62 22.23 18.30
CA VAL A 116 -18.22 22.74 19.54
C VAL A 116 -17.60 22.08 20.77
N PHE A 117 -17.41 20.75 20.77
CA PHE A 117 -16.67 20.07 21.85
C PHE A 117 -15.24 20.60 22.00
N LEU A 118 -14.55 20.84 20.88
CA LEU A 118 -13.19 21.36 20.89
C LEU A 118 -13.10 22.74 21.54
N HIS A 119 -14.02 23.65 21.24
CA HIS A 119 -14.07 24.99 21.83
C HIS A 119 -14.55 25.03 23.27
N THR A 120 -15.33 24.03 23.71
CA THR A 120 -15.87 23.96 25.07
C THR A 120 -14.93 23.26 26.04
N ASP A 121 -14.18 22.26 25.59
CA ASP A 121 -13.30 21.46 26.45
C ASP A 121 -11.85 21.96 26.47
N LEU A 122 -11.43 22.78 25.50
CA LEU A 122 -10.14 23.46 25.55
C LEU A 122 -10.19 24.69 26.47
N ASN A 123 -9.12 24.91 27.22
CA ASN A 123 -8.94 26.09 28.04
C ASN A 123 -8.40 27.25 27.19
N LEU A 124 -9.32 27.94 26.53
CA LEU A 124 -9.04 29.11 25.71
C LEU A 124 -8.93 30.42 26.51
N ASP A 125 -9.24 30.40 27.81
CA ASP A 125 -9.08 31.56 28.70
C ASP A 125 -7.67 31.66 29.31
N GLY A 126 -6.87 30.60 29.17
CA GLY A 126 -5.50 30.51 29.70
C GLY A 126 -4.41 31.01 28.75
N THR A 127 -3.16 30.94 29.19
CA THR A 127 -1.98 31.29 28.37
C THR A 127 -1.38 30.08 27.63
N ASN A 128 -2.11 28.95 27.58
CA ASN A 128 -1.64 27.75 26.90
C ASN A 128 -1.72 27.94 25.38
N GLY A 129 -0.63 28.41 24.78
CA GLY A 129 -0.53 28.65 23.34
C GLY A 129 -0.78 27.41 22.48
N LYS A 130 -0.61 26.19 23.03
CA LYS A 130 -0.90 24.95 22.30
C LYS A 130 -2.39 24.78 22.03
N GLU A 131 -3.24 25.08 23.01
CA GLU A 131 -4.69 24.91 22.89
C GLU A 131 -5.29 25.95 21.94
N HIS A 132 -4.81 27.19 22.03
CA HIS A 132 -5.13 28.26 21.09
C HIS A 132 -4.74 27.89 19.64
N ALA A 133 -3.54 27.32 19.45
CA ALA A 133 -3.09 26.90 18.13
C ALA A 133 -3.93 25.75 17.56
N ILE A 134 -4.38 24.81 18.41
CA ILE A 134 -5.27 23.72 17.99
C ILE A 134 -6.64 24.28 17.58
N ALA A 135 -7.23 25.16 18.38
CA ALA A 135 -8.52 25.80 18.06
C ALA A 135 -8.44 26.58 16.74
N ALA A 136 -7.45 27.48 16.59
CA ALA A 136 -7.28 28.29 15.38
C ALA A 136 -7.02 27.45 14.12
N ALA A 137 -6.22 26.38 14.22
CA ALA A 137 -5.98 25.49 13.08
C ALA A 137 -7.24 24.69 12.70
N THR A 138 -8.07 24.35 13.70
CA THR A 138 -9.33 23.65 13.48
C THR A 138 -10.34 24.57 12.77
N ASP A 139 -10.48 25.81 13.26
CA ASP A 139 -11.36 26.80 12.62
C ASP A 139 -10.94 27.06 11.18
N LEU A 140 -9.64 27.24 10.91
CA LEU A 140 -9.13 27.45 9.55
C LEU A 140 -9.40 26.28 8.60
N MET A 141 -9.39 25.05 9.09
CA MET A 141 -9.55 23.86 8.23
C MET A 141 -11.00 23.46 7.98
N PHE A 142 -11.93 23.83 8.87
CA PHE A 142 -13.30 23.31 8.86
C PHE A 142 -14.41 24.38 8.85
N PHE A 143 -14.08 25.66 9.01
CA PHE A 143 -14.95 26.80 8.70
C PHE A 143 -14.52 27.47 7.39
#